data_AF-X0WJ39-F1
#
_entry.id   AF-X0WJ39-F1
#
_cell.length_a   1.000
_cell.length_b   1.000
_cell.length_c   1.000
_cell.angle_alpha   90.00
_cell.angle_beta   90.00
_cell.angle_gamma   90.00
#
_symmetry.space_group_name_H-M   'P 1'
#
loop_
_entity.id
_entity.type
_entity.pdbx_description
1 polymer ?
#
loop_
_entity_poly.entity_id
_entity_poly.type
_entity_poly.pdbx_seq_one_letter_code
_entity_poly.pdbx_strand_id
1 'polypeptide(L)' 'MNSIKKGAKQAVENCLKVKKGEKVVIITDKETFEIGSTIKGVTEKITNTIQFFVM' A
#
# COMPACT_ATOMS: atom_id res chain seq x y z
N MET A 1 -12.92 -16.64 -2.07
CA MET A 1 -12.61 -15.49 -2.96
C MET A 1 -12.48 -14.25 -2.09
N ASN A 2 -11.48 -13.41 -2.36
CA ASN A 2 -11.06 -12.17 -1.65
C ASN A 2 -9.98 -12.35 -0.57
N SER A 3 -8.72 -12.04 -0.92
CA SER A 3 -7.61 -11.90 0.03
C SER A 3 -7.17 -10.44 0.10
N ILE A 4 -6.69 -10.00 1.26
CA ILE A 4 -6.17 -8.63 1.50
C ILE A 4 -5.12 -8.27 0.43
N LYS A 5 -4.24 -9.21 0.07
CA LYS A 5 -3.24 -9.04 -0.98
C LYS A 5 -3.82 -8.70 -2.35
N LYS A 6 -4.93 -9.33 -2.75
CA LYS A 6 -5.59 -9.01 -4.03
C LYS A 6 -6.22 -7.62 -3.98
N GLY A 7 -6.87 -7.28 -2.86
CA GLY A 7 -7.44 -5.94 -2.63
C GLY A 7 -6.36 -4.84 -2.68
N ALA A 8 -5.27 -5.02 -1.94
CA ALA A 8 -4.13 -4.10 -1.93
C ALA A 8 -3.54 -3.90 -3.33
N LYS A 9 -3.39 -4.98 -4.12
CA LYS A 9 -2.93 -4.88 -5.51
C LYS A 9 -3.86 -4.00 -6.36
N GLN A 10 -5.17 -4.20 -6.26
CA GLN A 10 -6.14 -3.39 -7.01
C GLN A 10 -6.11 -1.93 -6.56
N ALA A 11 -6.05 -1.67 -5.25
CA ALA A 11 -5.99 -0.31 -4.72
C ALA A 11 -4.75 0.44 -5.23
N VAL A 12 -3.57 -0.19 -5.18
CA VAL A 12 -2.31 0.44 -5.60
C VAL A 12 -2.24 0.63 -7.12
N GLU A 13 -2.52 -0.43 -7.90
CA GLU A 13 -2.29 -0.42 -9.35
C GLU A 13 -3.42 0.26 -10.14
N ASN A 14 -4.66 0.09 -9.72
CA ASN A 14 -5.83 0.50 -10.51
C ASN A 14 -6.55 1.72 -9.93
N CYS A 15 -6.70 1.80 -8.61
CA CYS A 15 -7.39 2.93 -7.98
C CYS A 15 -6.45 4.15 -7.86
N LEU A 16 -5.32 3.97 -7.17
CA LEU A 16 -4.34 5.02 -6.93
C LEU A 16 -3.39 5.22 -8.12
N LYS A 17 -3.23 4.17 -8.95
CA LYS A 17 -2.39 4.18 -10.16
C LYS A 17 -0.95 4.62 -9.92
N VAL A 18 -0.38 4.20 -8.78
CA VAL A 18 0.98 4.57 -8.38
C VAL A 18 1.97 4.30 -9.51
N LYS A 19 2.85 5.27 -9.75
CA LYS A 19 3.90 5.20 -10.79
C LYS A 19 5.28 5.09 -10.19
N LYS A 20 6.20 4.55 -10.99
CA LYS A 20 7.63 4.47 -10.64
C LYS A 20 8.17 5.87 -10.38
N GLY A 21 8.86 6.04 -9.25
CA GLY A 21 9.47 7.31 -8.85
C GLY A 21 8.56 8.24 -8.07
N GLU A 22 7.26 7.94 -7.94
CA GLU A 22 6.38 8.69 -7.05
C GLU A 22 6.72 8.48 -5.59
N LYS A 23 6.42 9.49 -4.77
CA LYS A 23 6.52 9.42 -3.31
C LYS A 23 5.15 9.05 -2.75
N VAL A 24 5.11 8.01 -1.93
CA VAL A 24 3.87 7.51 -1.34
C VAL A 24 3.92 7.62 0.16
N VAL A 25 2.84 8.11 0.77
CA VAL A 25 2.63 8.10 2.21
C VAL A 25 1.47 7.16 2.51
N ILE A 26 1.68 6.24 3.44
CA ILE A 26 0.67 5.31 3.93
C ILE A 26 0.50 5.58 5.43
N ILE A 27 -0.73 5.84 5.84
CA ILE A 27 -1.11 6.09 7.23
C ILE A 27 -2.12 5.02 7.61
N THR A 28 -1.89 4.33 8.72
CA THR A 28 -2.74 3.24 9.23
C THR A 28 -2.84 3.34 10.75
N ASP A 29 -3.72 2.58 11.37
CA ASP A 29 -3.77 2.36 12.82
C ASP A 29 -3.35 0.93 13.19
N LYS A 30 -3.31 0.63 14.49
CA LYS A 30 -2.97 -0.71 15.01
C LYS A 30 -3.98 -1.78 14.61
N GLU A 31 -5.27 -1.45 14.54
CA GLU A 31 -6.34 -2.41 14.22
C GLU A 31 -6.25 -2.87 12.76
N THR A 32 -5.79 -1.98 11.87
CA THR A 32 -5.69 -2.20 10.43
C THR A 32 -4.26 -2.38 9.92
N PHE A 33 -3.30 -2.59 10.83
CA PHE A 33 -1.88 -2.68 10.53
C PHE A 33 -1.54 -3.71 9.44
N GLU A 34 -2.22 -4.86 9.42
CA GLU A 34 -2.02 -5.91 8.40
C GLU A 34 -2.38 -5.40 7.00
N ILE A 35 -3.46 -4.62 6.89
CA ILE A 35 -3.90 -4.02 5.63
C ILE A 35 -2.89 -2.99 5.17
N GLY A 36 -2.52 -2.05 6.05
CA GLY A 36 -1.51 -1.02 5.76
C GLY A 36 -0.17 -1.64 5.32
N SER A 37 0.30 -2.65 6.04
CA SER A 37 1.53 -3.37 5.72
C SER A 37 1.45 -4.10 4.38
N THR A 38 0.29 -4.68 4.06
CA THR A 38 0.09 -5.33 2.75
C THR A 38 0.10 -4.32 1.61
N ILE A 39 -0.51 -3.14 1.79
CA ILE A 39 -0.44 -2.04 0.83
C ILE A 39 1.01 -1.59 0.64
N LYS A 40 1.76 -1.39 1.73
CA LYS A 40 3.20 -1.04 1.69
C LYS A 40 3.99 -2.03 0.84
N GLY A 41 3.86 -3.34 1.10
CA GLY A 41 4.59 -4.37 0.37
C GLY A 41 4.19 -4.51 -1.10
N VAL A 42 2.99 -4.09 -1.49
CA VAL A 42 2.60 -3.98 -2.91
C VAL A 42 3.24 -2.74 -3.54
N THR A 43 3.14 -1.59 -2.88
CA THR A 43 3.70 -0.31 -3.36
C THR A 43 5.22 -0.37 -3.53
N GLU A 44 5.94 -1.08 -2.64
CA GLU A 44 7.40 -1.30 -2.71
C GLU A 44 7.85 -1.97 -4.01
N LYS A 45 6.95 -2.68 -4.71
CA LYS A 45 7.25 -3.29 -6.02
C LYS A 45 7.22 -2.31 -7.18
N ILE A 46 6.69 -1.10 -6.95
CA ILE A 46 6.49 -0.07 -7.98
C ILE A 46 7.43 1.13 -7.73
N THR A 47 7.54 1.59 -6.49
CA THR A 47 8.39 2.72 -6.11
C THR A 47 9.10 2.47 -4.78
N ASN A 48 10.28 3.06 -4.62
CA ASN A 48 11.13 2.90 -3.44
C ASN A 48 10.97 4.05 -2.42
N THR A 49 10.17 5.06 -2.73
CA THR A 49 10.00 6.23 -1.85
C THR A 49 8.68 6.14 -1.11
N ILE A 50 8.69 5.44 0.03
CA ILE A 50 7.48 5.17 0.82
C ILE A 50 7.71 5.59 2.26
N GLN A 51 6.79 6.40 2.79
CA GLN A 51 6.69 6.68 4.23
C GLN A 51 5.50 5.92 4.80
N PHE A 52 5.69 5.28 5.95
CA PHE A 52 4.67 4.45 6.58
C PHE A 52 4.50 4.89 8.04
N PHE A 53 3.30 5.32 8.40
CA PHE A 53 2.97 5.81 9.73
C PHE A 53 1.85 4.96 10.34
N VAL A 54 2.00 4.64 11.63
CA VAL A 54 0.99 3.95 12.44
C VAL A 54 0.55 4.91 13.53
N MET A 55 -0.74 5.22 13.58
CA MET A 55 -1.38 6.06 14.60
C MET A 55 -1.96 5.22 15.75
#